data_AF-A0A4Z1CDL0-F1
#
_entry.id   AF-A0A4Z1CDL0-F1
#
_cell.length_a   1.000
_cell.length_b   1.000
_cell.length_c   1.000
_cell.angle_alpha   90.00
_cell.angle_beta   90.00
_cell.angle_gamma   90.00
#
_symmetry.space_group_name_H-M   'P 1'
#
loop_
_entity.id
_entity.type
_entity.pdbx_description
1 polymer ?
#
loop_
_entity_poly.entity_id
_entity_poly.type
_entity_poly.pdbx_seq_one_letter_code
_entity_poly.pdbx_strand_id
1 'polypeptide(L)'
;MESYDGAGGTKAAPVRRAKVYHPMSHLDLARIDPSEWTLEDVGPTRTLEEIEAESRRPPARLRRLAKAPWWALERQLARRRSLRKRRERGWTDGDLWNLDIHLCRHLGSMLVAQVGEIRNHPPELEHGEWCAQVRRAGDALLAYDPYDAERVAEARSALRWVAENLVDLWD
;
A
#
# COMPACT_ATOMS: atom_id res chain seq x y z
N MET A 1 -45.96 -16.20 -44.56
CA MET A 1 -44.92 -16.01 -45.58
C MET A 1 -43.88 -15.13 -44.92
N GLU A 2 -42.89 -15.74 -44.27
CA GLU A 2 -41.63 -16.16 -44.92
C GLU A 2 -40.99 -14.93 -45.58
N SER A 3 -39.82 -14.47 -45.14
CA SER A 3 -38.62 -15.28 -45.00
C SER A 3 -37.67 -14.75 -43.91
N TYR A 4 -37.17 -15.72 -43.16
CA TYR A 4 -35.91 -15.69 -42.42
C TYR A 4 -34.77 -15.78 -43.44
N ASP A 5 -33.74 -14.96 -43.30
CA ASP A 5 -32.35 -15.22 -43.69
C ASP A 5 -31.52 -14.15 -42.93
N GLY A 6 -30.63 -14.47 -42.01
CA GLY A 6 -29.59 -15.48 -42.11
C GLY A 6 -28.22 -14.79 -41.98
N ALA A 7 -28.06 -13.87 -41.01
CA ALA A 7 -26.77 -13.24 -40.74
C ALA A 7 -26.06 -14.00 -39.60
N GLY A 8 -25.17 -14.91 -39.98
CA GLY A 8 -24.29 -15.63 -39.07
C GLY A 8 -23.45 -14.66 -38.25
N GLY A 9 -23.81 -14.52 -36.98
CA GLY A 9 -23.04 -13.76 -36.00
C GLY A 9 -21.73 -14.49 -35.67
N THR A 10 -20.64 -14.08 -36.31
CA THR A 10 -19.30 -14.32 -35.77
C THR A 10 -19.15 -13.46 -34.53
N LYS A 11 -19.28 -14.10 -33.36
CA LYS A 11 -18.93 -13.50 -32.07
C LYS A 11 -17.45 -13.14 -32.10
N ALA A 12 -17.14 -11.90 -32.47
CA ALA A 12 -15.82 -11.33 -32.29
C ALA A 12 -15.51 -11.34 -30.79
N ALA A 13 -14.58 -12.20 -30.39
CA ALA A 13 -14.01 -12.18 -29.05
C ALA A 13 -13.43 -10.77 -28.79
N PRO A 14 -13.56 -10.21 -27.58
CA PRO A 14 -12.98 -8.93 -27.28
C PRO A 14 -11.46 -9.03 -27.43
N VAL A 15 -10.93 -8.36 -28.45
CA VAL A 15 -9.49 -8.14 -28.63
C VAL A 15 -9.02 -7.41 -27.39
N ARG A 16 -8.41 -8.13 -26.46
CA ARG A 16 -7.69 -7.54 -25.35
C ARG A 16 -6.57 -6.72 -25.96
N ARG A 17 -6.75 -5.39 -26.02
CA ARG A 17 -5.68 -4.45 -26.34
C ARG A 17 -4.48 -4.81 -25.47
N ALA A 18 -3.45 -5.38 -26.09
CA ALA A 18 -2.16 -5.51 -25.46
C ALA A 18 -1.76 -4.10 -25.03
N LYS A 19 -1.54 -3.90 -23.73
CA LYS A 19 -0.88 -2.68 -23.26
C LYS A 19 0.52 -2.73 -23.83
N VAL A 20 0.71 -2.06 -24.97
CA VAL A 20 2.03 -1.73 -25.49
C VAL A 20 2.67 -0.84 -24.43
N TYR A 21 3.61 -1.41 -23.70
CA TYR A 21 4.51 -0.64 -22.86
C TYR A 21 5.34 0.22 -23.81
N HIS A 22 5.11 1.52 -23.83
CA HIS A 22 6.04 2.47 -24.42
C HIS A 22 7.10 2.77 -23.34
N PRO A 23 8.32 2.20 -23.40
CA PRO A 23 9.41 2.80 -22.66
C PRO A 23 9.63 4.19 -23.23
N MET A 24 9.40 5.21 -22.40
CA MET A 24 9.80 6.59 -22.67
C MET A 24 11.34 6.66 -22.68
N SER A 25 11.94 6.26 -23.79
CA SER A 25 13.19 6.81 -24.27
C SER A 25 12.84 7.48 -25.59
N HIS A 26 12.55 8.78 -25.54
CA HIS A 26 12.45 9.60 -26.74
C HIS A 26 13.86 9.66 -27.34
N LEU A 27 14.23 8.67 -28.14
CA LEU A 27 15.42 8.75 -28.98
C LEU A 27 15.08 9.73 -30.08
N ASP A 28 15.75 10.87 -30.10
CA ASP A 28 15.58 11.87 -31.16
C ASP A 28 16.28 11.37 -32.43
N LEU A 29 15.53 10.64 -33.26
CA LEU A 29 16.00 10.04 -34.51
C LEU A 29 16.14 11.06 -35.64
N ALA A 30 15.76 12.32 -35.44
CA ALA A 30 15.75 13.36 -36.47
C ALA A 30 17.16 13.78 -36.94
N ARG A 31 18.21 13.37 -36.23
CA ARG A 31 19.62 13.69 -36.52
C ARG A 31 20.47 12.51 -36.95
N ILE A 32 19.87 11.32 -37.12
CA ILE A 32 20.61 10.12 -37.49
C ILE A 32 20.44 9.92 -38.99
N ASP A 33 21.51 10.14 -39.76
CA ASP A 33 21.54 9.82 -41.18
C ASP A 33 21.67 8.29 -41.35
N PRO A 34 20.65 7.59 -41.90
CA PRO A 34 20.70 6.14 -42.06
C PRO A 34 21.75 5.69 -43.09
N SER A 35 22.27 6.61 -43.91
CA SER A 35 23.26 6.31 -44.94
C SER A 35 24.70 6.22 -44.42
N GLU A 36 24.93 6.62 -43.17
CA GLU A 36 26.23 6.49 -42.48
C GLU A 36 26.36 5.19 -41.65
N TRP A 37 25.29 4.38 -41.55
CA TRP A 37 25.33 3.13 -40.79
C TRP A 37 26.15 2.07 -41.52
N THR A 38 27.31 1.74 -40.95
CA THR A 38 28.10 0.60 -41.42
C THR A 38 27.62 -0.68 -40.76
N LEU A 39 27.90 -1.83 -41.38
CA LEU A 39 27.58 -3.16 -40.82
C LEU A 39 28.28 -3.42 -39.47
N GLU A 40 29.30 -2.62 -39.13
CA GLU A 40 30.03 -2.65 -37.86
C GLU A 40 29.33 -1.87 -36.73
N ASP A 41 28.46 -0.90 -37.07
CA ASP A 41 27.69 -0.10 -36.09
C ASP A 41 26.49 -0.86 -35.54
N VAL A 42 26.06 -1.90 -36.24
CA VAL A 42 25.08 -2.86 -35.75
C VAL A 42 25.84 -3.87 -34.91
N GLY A 43 25.95 -3.60 -33.60
CA GLY A 43 26.49 -4.55 -32.63
C GLY A 43 25.94 -5.97 -32.83
N PRO A 44 26.61 -7.01 -32.29
CA PRO A 44 26.45 -8.41 -32.70
C PRO A 44 24.97 -8.76 -32.96
N THR A 45 24.67 -9.11 -34.20
CA THR A 45 23.32 -9.42 -34.68
C THR A 45 22.83 -10.67 -33.96
N ARG A 46 22.14 -10.46 -32.84
CA ARG A 46 21.44 -11.54 -32.16
C ARG A 46 20.37 -12.06 -33.12
N THR A 47 20.34 -13.36 -33.30
CA THR A 47 19.33 -13.97 -34.18
C THR A 47 17.94 -13.79 -33.56
N LEU A 48 16.91 -13.75 -34.39
CA LEU A 48 15.52 -13.69 -33.93
C LEU A 48 15.22 -14.83 -32.92
N GLU A 49 15.82 -16.00 -33.13
CA GLU A 49 15.72 -17.15 -32.23
C GLU A 49 16.38 -16.90 -30.87
N GLU A 50 17.51 -16.18 -30.81
CA GLU A 50 18.17 -15.81 -29.55
C GLU A 50 17.35 -14.79 -28.76
N ILE A 51 16.77 -13.80 -29.44
CA ILE A 51 15.90 -12.79 -28.83
C ILE A 51 14.61 -13.44 -28.31
N GLU A 52 14.04 -14.37 -29.08
CA GLU A 52 12.85 -15.11 -28.67
C GLU A 52 13.18 -16.07 -27.52
N ALA A 53 14.33 -16.75 -27.55
CA ALA A 53 14.80 -17.59 -26.45
C ALA A 53 15.07 -16.77 -25.18
N GLU A 54 15.59 -15.55 -25.29
CA GLU A 54 15.83 -14.66 -24.16
C GLU A 54 14.52 -14.10 -23.58
N SER A 55 13.54 -13.76 -24.42
CA SER A 55 12.22 -13.30 -23.97
C SER A 55 11.37 -14.41 -23.31
N ARG A 56 11.60 -15.68 -23.68
CA ARG A 56 11.01 -16.86 -23.02
C ARG A 56 11.67 -17.19 -21.68
N ARG A 57 12.86 -16.65 -21.36
CA ARG A 57 13.48 -16.87 -20.04
C ARG A 57 12.70 -16.08 -19.00
N PRO A 58 12.15 -16.73 -17.95
CA PRO A 58 11.51 -15.99 -16.88
C PRO A 58 12.54 -15.02 -16.28
N PRO A 59 12.18 -13.74 -16.08
CA PRO A 59 13.11 -12.72 -15.58
C PRO A 59 13.82 -13.24 -14.33
N ALA A 60 15.09 -12.87 -14.15
CA ALA A 60 15.94 -13.38 -13.07
C ALA A 60 15.28 -13.27 -11.68
N ARG A 61 14.41 -12.26 -11.50
CA ARG A 61 13.57 -12.08 -10.31
C ARG A 61 12.58 -13.23 -10.07
N LEU A 62 11.91 -13.75 -11.11
CA LEU A 62 11.01 -14.90 -11.02
C LEU A 62 11.76 -16.20 -10.75
N ARG A 63 12.96 -16.37 -11.33
CA ARG A 63 13.83 -17.54 -11.03
C ARG A 63 14.30 -17.57 -9.58
N ARG A 64 14.59 -16.40 -8.99
CA ARG A 64 14.93 -16.27 -7.56
C ARG A 64 13.74 -16.56 -6.65
N LEU A 65 12.53 -16.11 -7.03
CA LEU A 65 11.31 -16.38 -6.28
C LEU A 65 10.90 -17.86 -6.35
N ALA A 66 11.14 -18.55 -7.48
CA ALA A 66 10.87 -19.98 -7.63
C ALA A 66 11.80 -20.88 -6.81
N LYS A 67 13.00 -20.40 -6.44
CA LYS A 67 13.95 -21.10 -5.57
C LYS A 67 13.84 -20.71 -4.09
N ALA A 68 13.08 -19.66 -3.78
CA ALA A 68 12.90 -19.24 -2.40
C ALA A 68 11.92 -20.22 -1.73
N PRO A 69 12.26 -20.79 -0.56
CA PRO A 69 11.31 -21.58 0.19
C PRO A 69 10.10 -20.72 0.55
N TRP A 70 8.90 -21.32 0.56
CA TRP A 70 7.62 -20.62 0.71
C TRP A 70 7.57 -19.70 1.95
N TRP A 71 8.24 -20.05 3.04
CA TRP A 71 8.36 -19.23 4.25
C TRP A 71 9.12 -17.91 4.04
N ALA A 72 10.04 -17.85 3.07
CA ALA A 72 10.79 -16.64 2.74
C ALA A 72 9.92 -15.64 1.98
N LEU A 73 9.08 -16.17 1.07
CA LEU A 73 8.05 -15.42 0.38
C LEU A 73 7.00 -14.89 1.36
N GLU A 74 6.54 -15.72 2.29
CA GLU A 74 5.57 -15.32 3.31
C GLU A 74 6.12 -14.22 4.22
N ARG A 75 7.35 -14.36 4.72
CA ARG A 75 8.03 -13.29 5.49
C ARG A 75 8.12 -11.99 4.70
N GLN A 76 8.42 -12.06 3.41
CA GLN A 76 8.50 -10.88 2.56
C GLN A 76 7.13 -10.22 2.32
N LEU A 77 6.07 -11.02 2.16
CA LEU A 77 4.70 -10.54 2.05
C LEU A 77 4.20 -9.94 3.37
N ALA A 78 4.47 -10.59 4.50
CA ALA A 78 4.16 -10.07 5.84
C ALA A 78 4.85 -8.71 6.08
N ARG A 79 6.14 -8.60 5.71
CA ARG A 79 6.89 -7.34 5.79
C ARG A 79 6.28 -6.25 4.90
N ARG A 80 5.86 -6.58 3.67
CA ARG A 80 5.18 -5.63 2.77
C ARG A 80 3.82 -5.19 3.30
N ARG A 81 3.02 -6.12 3.82
CA ARG A 81 1.72 -5.81 4.46
C ARG A 81 1.91 -4.90 5.66
N SER A 82 2.90 -5.20 6.51
CA SER A 82 3.27 -4.36 7.65
C SER A 82 3.69 -2.96 7.20
N LEU A 83 4.64 -2.84 6.27
CA LEU A 83 5.07 -1.55 5.74
C LEU A 83 3.94 -0.74 5.10
N ARG A 84 3.02 -1.41 4.39
CA ARG A 84 1.85 -0.75 3.81
C ARG A 84 0.92 -0.20 4.90
N LYS A 85 0.53 -1.01 5.89
CA LYS A 85 -0.30 -0.57 7.01
C LYS A 85 0.36 0.57 7.80
N ARG A 86 1.70 0.52 7.96
CA ARG A 86 2.47 1.57 8.61
C ARG A 86 2.38 2.89 7.84
N ARG A 87 2.53 2.86 6.51
CA ARG A 87 2.35 4.05 5.67
C ARG A 87 0.93 4.60 5.71
N GLU A 88 -0.08 3.72 5.65
CA GLU A 88 -1.49 4.11 5.76
C GLU A 88 -1.79 4.80 7.10
N ARG A 89 -1.05 4.46 8.17
CA ARG A 89 -1.16 5.05 9.50
C ARG A 89 -0.15 6.17 9.78
N GLY A 90 0.71 6.53 8.82
CA GLY A 90 1.73 7.57 8.98
C GLY A 90 2.90 7.21 9.91
N TRP A 91 3.17 5.93 10.15
CA TRP A 91 4.22 5.49 11.10
C TRP A 91 5.59 5.36 10.44
N THR A 92 6.60 5.96 11.05
CA THR A 92 8.03 5.93 10.66
C THR A 92 8.80 4.84 11.42
N ASP A 93 10.04 4.54 11.01
CA ASP A 93 10.91 3.57 11.72
C ASP A 93 11.37 4.10 13.09
N GLY A 94 11.49 5.42 13.25
CA GLY A 94 11.80 6.05 14.55
C GLY A 94 10.69 5.85 15.58
N ASP A 95 9.43 5.81 15.14
CA ASP A 95 8.28 5.54 16.02
C ASP A 95 8.26 4.10 16.55
N LEU A 96 8.92 3.15 15.88
CA LEU A 96 9.05 1.78 16.36
C LEU A 96 10.21 1.59 17.33
N TRP A 97 11.19 2.50 17.30
CA TRP A 97 12.29 2.52 18.27
C TRP A 97 11.85 3.07 19.62
N ASN A 98 10.78 3.87 19.64
CA ASN A 98 10.17 4.36 20.86
C ASN A 98 8.80 3.69 21.07
N LEU A 99 8.80 2.67 21.93
CA LEU A 99 7.60 1.90 22.29
C LEU A 99 6.44 2.80 22.73
N ASP A 100 6.73 3.89 23.44
CA ASP A 100 5.70 4.80 23.95
C ASP A 100 5.01 5.54 22.81
N ILE A 101 5.76 5.99 21.80
CA ILE A 101 5.19 6.62 20.58
C ILE A 101 4.29 5.62 19.85
N HIS A 102 4.79 4.39 19.69
CA HIS A 102 4.04 3.35 19.00
C HIS A 102 2.71 3.04 19.70
N LEU A 103 2.75 2.83 21.02
CA LEU A 103 1.57 2.50 21.82
C LEU A 103 0.57 3.66 21.85
N CYS A 104 1.03 4.90 22.05
CA CYS A 104 0.16 6.08 22.04
C CYS A 104 -0.55 6.23 20.69
N ARG A 105 0.18 6.17 19.58
CA ARG A 105 -0.43 6.29 18.25
C ARG A 105 -1.34 5.12 17.90
N HIS A 106 -1.00 3.91 18.33
CA HIS A 106 -1.85 2.75 18.09
C HIS A 106 -3.17 2.87 18.83
N LEU A 107 -3.13 3.19 20.12
CA LEU A 107 -4.31 3.41 20.95
C LEU A 107 -5.15 4.58 20.42
N GLY A 108 -4.52 5.72 20.13
CA GLY A 108 -5.21 6.89 19.57
C GLY A 108 -5.93 6.58 18.25
N SER A 109 -5.27 5.87 17.34
CA SER A 109 -5.88 5.44 16.07
C SER A 109 -7.11 4.54 16.29
N MET A 110 -7.02 3.63 17.26
CA MET A 110 -8.11 2.71 17.58
C MET A 110 -9.31 3.46 18.16
N LEU A 111 -9.08 4.37 19.11
CA LEU A 111 -10.14 5.20 19.72
C LEU A 111 -10.86 6.07 18.68
N VAL A 112 -10.13 6.72 17.78
CA VAL A 112 -10.73 7.56 16.73
C VAL A 112 -11.53 6.70 15.73
N ALA A 113 -11.01 5.55 15.35
CA ALA A 113 -11.66 4.66 14.38
C ALA A 113 -12.93 3.99 14.93
N GLN A 114 -12.89 3.60 16.21
CA GLN A 114 -13.96 2.80 16.85
C GLN A 114 -14.89 3.63 17.74
N VAL A 115 -14.79 4.96 17.71
CA VAL A 115 -15.58 5.86 18.57
C VAL A 115 -17.08 5.56 18.56
N GLY A 116 -17.66 5.25 17.40
CA GLY A 116 -19.09 4.96 17.26
C GLY A 116 -19.48 3.54 17.69
N GLU A 117 -18.51 2.67 17.91
CA GLU A 117 -18.71 1.29 18.36
C GLU A 117 -18.59 1.16 19.89
N ILE A 118 -18.02 2.17 20.56
CA ILE A 118 -17.88 2.20 22.02
C ILE A 118 -19.24 2.54 22.64
N ARG A 119 -19.95 1.50 23.09
CA ARG A 119 -21.32 1.61 23.64
C ARG A 119 -21.38 1.99 25.11
N ASN A 120 -20.27 1.83 25.84
CA ASN A 120 -20.19 2.01 27.29
C ASN A 120 -20.02 3.47 27.71
N HIS A 121 -20.88 4.34 27.19
CA HIS A 121 -20.91 5.73 27.63
C HIS A 121 -21.63 5.85 28.98
N PRO A 122 -21.19 6.75 29.88
CA PRO A 122 -21.90 7.01 31.12
C PRO A 122 -23.34 7.46 30.87
N PRO A 123 -24.33 7.02 31.68
CA PRO A 123 -25.74 7.37 31.48
C PRO A 123 -26.03 8.87 31.67
N GLU A 124 -25.11 9.60 32.31
CA GLU A 124 -25.20 11.04 32.56
C GLU A 124 -24.74 11.89 31.36
N LEU A 125 -24.10 11.27 30.36
CA LEU A 125 -23.51 11.94 29.20
C LEU A 125 -24.30 11.61 27.94
N GLU A 126 -24.55 12.60 27.09
CA GLU A 126 -25.10 12.32 25.77
C GLU A 126 -24.09 11.55 24.91
N HIS A 127 -24.58 10.60 24.11
CA HIS A 127 -23.72 9.77 23.27
C HIS A 127 -22.81 10.58 22.33
N GLY A 128 -23.30 11.72 21.82
CA GLY A 128 -22.50 12.62 20.98
C GLY A 128 -21.35 13.28 21.73
N GLU A 129 -21.58 13.73 22.97
CA GLU A 129 -20.56 14.33 23.83
C GLU A 129 -19.52 13.29 24.26
N TRP A 130 -19.98 12.08 24.57
CA TRP A 130 -19.11 10.94 24.83
C TRP A 130 -18.17 10.65 23.65
N CYS A 131 -18.73 10.54 22.43
CA CYS A 131 -17.93 10.35 21.23
C CYS A 131 -16.90 11.46 21.02
N ALA A 132 -17.27 12.71 21.33
CA ALA A 132 -16.36 13.84 21.25
C ALA A 132 -15.23 13.76 22.30
N GLN A 133 -15.50 13.29 23.52
CA GLN A 133 -14.47 13.07 24.53
C GLN A 133 -13.49 11.96 24.12
N VAL A 134 -14.02 10.82 23.63
CA VAL A 134 -13.19 9.71 23.13
C VAL A 134 -12.33 10.15 21.95
N ARG A 135 -12.88 10.91 20.99
CA ARG A 135 -12.07 11.48 19.89
C ARG A 135 -10.99 12.41 20.38
N ARG A 136 -11.30 13.33 21.30
CA ARG A 136 -10.31 14.26 21.87
C ARG A 136 -9.16 13.50 22.54
N ALA A 137 -9.46 12.45 23.31
CA ALA A 137 -8.44 11.60 23.89
C ALA A 137 -7.61 10.90 22.81
N GLY A 138 -8.25 10.34 21.78
CA GLY A 138 -7.57 9.71 20.65
C GLY A 138 -6.66 10.66 19.88
N ASP A 139 -7.11 11.88 19.59
CA ASP A 139 -6.35 12.91 18.89
C ASP A 139 -5.13 13.37 19.71
N ALA A 140 -5.29 13.53 21.02
CA ALA A 140 -4.17 13.86 21.92
C ALA A 140 -3.09 12.77 21.93
N LEU A 141 -3.49 11.48 21.89
CA LEU A 141 -2.55 10.36 21.81
C LEU A 141 -1.87 10.24 20.43
N LEU A 142 -2.58 10.59 19.35
CA LEU A 142 -2.00 10.64 18.00
C LEU A 142 -0.95 11.75 17.88
N ALA A 143 -1.17 12.88 18.55
CA ALA A 143 -0.27 14.03 18.60
C ALA A 143 0.92 13.85 19.55
N TYR A 144 1.05 12.69 20.23
CA TYR A 144 2.15 12.45 21.15
C TYR A 144 3.51 12.60 20.48
N ASP A 145 4.33 13.44 21.10
CA ASP A 145 5.73 13.68 20.75
C ASP A 145 6.55 13.71 22.05
N PRO A 146 7.50 12.78 22.27
CA PRO A 146 8.30 12.74 23.50
C PRO A 146 9.24 13.94 23.66
N TYR A 147 9.49 14.71 22.59
CA TYR A 147 10.35 15.89 22.62
C TYR A 147 9.58 17.18 22.95
N ASP A 148 8.25 17.12 23.00
CA ASP A 148 7.37 18.24 23.32
C ASP A 148 6.68 18.02 24.68
N ALA A 149 7.06 18.82 25.68
CA ALA A 149 6.55 18.68 27.04
C ALA A 149 5.03 18.89 27.15
N GLU A 150 4.44 19.75 26.32
CA GLU A 150 2.99 19.98 26.30
C GLU A 150 2.28 18.74 25.76
N ARG A 151 2.77 18.17 24.65
CA ARG A 151 2.22 16.94 24.06
C ARG A 151 2.35 15.74 24.98
N VAL A 152 3.44 15.64 25.73
CA VAL A 152 3.60 14.61 26.77
C VAL A 152 2.55 14.79 27.87
N ALA A 153 2.28 16.01 28.33
CA ALA A 153 1.28 16.27 29.36
C ALA A 153 -0.15 16.00 28.87
N GLU A 154 -0.47 16.39 27.64
CA GLU A 154 -1.76 16.10 26.98
C GLU A 154 -1.98 14.60 26.84
N ALA A 155 -1.00 13.87 26.31
CA ALA A 155 -1.09 12.41 26.15
C ALA A 155 -1.23 11.69 27.49
N ARG A 156 -0.51 12.12 28.54
CA ARG A 156 -0.69 11.56 29.89
C ARG A 156 -2.09 11.79 30.45
N SER A 157 -2.64 12.99 30.23
CA SER A 157 -4.00 13.32 30.64
C SER A 157 -5.03 12.47 29.88
N ALA A 158 -4.83 12.29 28.57
CA ALA A 158 -5.66 11.43 27.74
C ALA A 158 -5.58 9.95 28.17
N LEU A 159 -4.38 9.42 28.45
CA LEU A 159 -4.21 8.05 28.95
C LEU A 159 -4.92 7.83 30.28
N ARG A 160 -4.81 8.79 31.21
CA ARG A 160 -5.53 8.74 32.49
C ARG A 160 -7.04 8.72 32.26
N TRP A 161 -7.54 9.62 31.43
CA TRP A 161 -8.97 9.68 31.09
C TRP A 161 -9.45 8.35 30.48
N VAL A 162 -8.69 7.78 29.54
CA VAL A 162 -9.00 6.47 28.92
C VAL A 162 -9.04 5.36 29.96
N ALA A 163 -8.07 5.31 30.87
CA ALA A 163 -8.04 4.32 31.94
C ALA A 163 -9.23 4.43 32.90
N GLU A 164 -9.68 5.65 33.19
CA GLU A 164 -10.80 5.91 34.10
C GLU A 164 -12.17 5.65 33.46
N ASN A 165 -12.30 5.85 32.13
CA ASN A 165 -13.60 5.88 31.46
C ASN A 165 -13.84 4.70 30.50
N LEU A 166 -12.78 4.00 30.06
CA LEU A 166 -12.87 2.84 29.16
C LEU A 166 -12.36 1.58 29.86
N VAL A 167 -13.04 1.18 30.95
CA VAL A 167 -12.65 0.03 31.78
C VAL A 167 -12.64 -1.28 30.98
N ASP A 168 -13.66 -1.52 30.16
CA ASP A 168 -13.81 -2.70 29.30
C ASP A 168 -12.72 -2.86 28.22
N LEU A 169 -11.86 -1.86 28.05
CA LEU A 169 -10.74 -1.94 27.12
C LEU A 169 -9.58 -2.78 27.69
N TRP A 170 -9.60 -3.05 29.00
CA TRP A 170 -8.52 -3.67 29.75
C TRP A 170 -8.88 -5.05 30.32
N ASP A 171 -10.16 -5.42 30.31
CA ASP A 171 -10.68 -6.75 30.69
C ASP A 171 -10.70 -7.73 29.49
#